data_AF-A0A5Q5BGN2-F1
#
_entry.id   AF-A0A5Q5BGN2-F1
#
_cell.length_a   1.000
_cell.length_b   1.000
_cell.length_c   1.000
_cell.angle_alpha   90.00
_cell.angle_beta   90.00
_cell.angle_gamma   90.00
#
_symmetry.space_group_name_H-M   'P 1'
#
loop_
_entity.id
_entity.type
_entity.pdbx_description
1 polymer ?
#
loop_
_entity_poly.entity_id
_entity_poly.type
_entity_poly.pdbx_seq_one_letter_code
_entity_poly.pdbx_strand_id
1 'polypeptide(L)'
;MTSTITPAPPQRGVEKTVAGQPVRLSAEQVEEFGRELDALREQVVADLGERDTTYIRKVIKAQRTLEIGGRAMLFGGIFPPFWLAGTAMLGLSKIIDNMEIGHNVMHGQYDWTGDPALSSKKFEWDNACPGDQWRHSHNYMHHTYTNIVGMDRDIGYGILRMSENQRWQPYFLGNPVYAFLLMVLFQYGVALHELETERIRAGEISIADKREILQGIWRKTKRQTLKDYVAFPLLAGPFAPWVFTGNLTANLMRNVWSYMIIFCGHFPEDVQEFSIEETKAESRGQWYFRQVLGSANLTGGKLFHLLSGNLSFQIEHHLFPDIPAHRHAELAPAVRDICRRYGLPYNSGPLPRQFASVVRKIVRLALPG
;
A
#
# COMPACT_ATOMS: atom_id res chain seq x y z
N MET A 1 3.41 26.64 -36.24
CA MET A 1 3.78 26.53 -34.81
C MET A 1 4.87 25.48 -34.71
N THR A 2 6.10 25.93 -34.51
CA THR A 2 7.28 25.11 -34.32
C THR A 2 7.11 24.33 -33.01
N SER A 3 6.97 23.00 -33.12
CA SER A 3 7.00 22.10 -31.97
C SER A 3 8.39 22.21 -31.33
N THR A 4 8.47 22.87 -30.18
CA THR A 4 9.64 22.80 -29.31
C THR A 4 9.72 21.37 -28.81
N ILE A 5 10.51 20.54 -29.50
CA ILE A 5 10.94 19.24 -29.00
C ILE A 5 11.77 19.55 -27.76
N THR A 6 11.18 19.34 -26.59
CA THR A 6 11.91 19.33 -25.33
C THR A 6 13.05 18.32 -25.50
N PRO A 7 14.32 18.69 -25.27
CA PRO A 7 15.41 17.73 -25.38
C PRO A 7 15.12 16.54 -24.47
N ALA A 8 15.31 15.33 -24.98
CA ALA A 8 15.28 14.14 -24.13
C ALA A 8 16.25 14.37 -22.95
N PRO A 9 15.86 14.02 -21.71
CA PRO A 9 16.75 14.15 -20.57
C PRO A 9 18.07 13.42 -20.87
N PRO A 10 19.20 13.93 -20.36
CA PRO A 10 20.51 13.36 -20.67
C PRO A 10 20.53 11.86 -20.36
N GLN A 11 20.96 11.06 -21.34
CA GLN A 11 21.19 9.62 -21.24
C GLN A 11 22.28 9.35 -20.21
N ARG A 12 21.89 9.35 -18.93
CA ARG A 12 22.79 9.10 -17.80
C ARG A 12 22.54 7.69 -17.28
N GLY A 13 23.63 6.95 -17.05
CA GLY A 13 23.55 5.72 -16.26
C GLY A 13 23.08 5.99 -14.83
N VAL A 14 22.79 4.92 -14.10
CA VAL A 14 22.37 4.98 -12.69
C VAL A 14 23.31 4.16 -11.83
N GLU A 15 23.45 4.58 -10.57
CA GLU A 15 24.24 3.89 -9.56
C GLU A 15 23.52 4.00 -8.22
N LYS A 16 23.45 2.87 -7.50
CA LYS A 16 23.00 2.83 -6.10
C LYS A 16 23.77 1.77 -5.33
N THR A 17 24.17 2.07 -4.10
CA THR A 17 24.78 1.07 -3.21
C THR A 17 23.68 0.28 -2.53
N VAL A 18 23.66 -1.04 -2.71
CA VAL A 18 22.72 -1.97 -2.07
C VAL A 18 23.52 -2.94 -1.21
N ALA A 19 23.21 -3.03 0.09
CA ALA A 19 23.92 -3.88 1.05
C ALA A 19 25.46 -3.77 0.98
N GLY A 20 25.97 -2.55 0.76
CA GLY A 20 27.41 -2.26 0.65
C GLY A 20 28.04 -2.57 -0.72
N GLN A 21 27.27 -3.00 -1.71
CA GLN A 21 27.73 -3.28 -3.07
C GLN A 21 27.14 -2.28 -4.07
N PRO A 22 27.96 -1.68 -4.98
CA PRO A 22 27.44 -0.78 -6.00
C PRO A 22 26.69 -1.56 -7.09
N VAL A 23 25.45 -1.18 -7.34
CA VAL A 23 24.62 -1.65 -8.45
C VAL A 23 24.55 -0.53 -9.47
N ARG A 24 24.94 -0.81 -10.72
CA ARG A 24 25.11 0.20 -11.76
C ARG A 24 24.55 -0.26 -13.10
N LEU A 25 23.90 0.64 -13.83
CA LEU A 25 23.53 0.44 -15.22
C LEU A 25 24.10 1.57 -16.07
N SER A 26 24.68 1.25 -17.22
CA SER A 26 25.01 2.24 -18.25
C SER A 26 23.74 2.90 -18.79
N ALA A 27 23.88 4.01 -19.52
CA ALA A 27 22.73 4.67 -20.12
C ALA A 27 21.97 3.75 -21.10
N GLU A 28 22.70 2.97 -21.89
CA GLU A 28 22.13 2.00 -22.83
C GLU A 28 21.41 0.85 -22.08
N GLN A 29 22.00 0.37 -20.98
CA GLN A 29 21.36 -0.65 -20.14
C GLN A 29 20.08 -0.14 -19.49
N VAL A 30 20.04 1.13 -19.08
CA VAL A 30 18.83 1.75 -18.52
C VAL A 30 17.70 1.79 -19.56
N GLU A 31 18.01 2.17 -20.80
CA GLU A 31 17.02 2.22 -21.88
C GLU A 31 16.49 0.83 -22.23
N GLU A 32 17.39 -0.14 -22.39
CA GLU A 32 16.99 -1.51 -22.71
C GLU A 32 16.20 -2.15 -21.56
N PHE A 33 16.61 -1.94 -20.31
CA PHE A 33 15.87 -2.40 -19.12
C PHE A 33 14.45 -1.84 -19.10
N GLY A 34 14.29 -0.55 -19.39
CA GLY A 34 12.96 0.06 -19.47
C GLY A 34 12.12 -0.50 -20.62
N ARG A 35 12.72 -0.71 -21.79
CA ARG A 35 12.05 -1.28 -22.97
C ARG A 35 11.54 -2.70 -22.70
N GLU A 36 12.33 -3.54 -22.03
CA GLU A 36 11.93 -4.91 -21.71
C GLU A 36 10.77 -4.97 -20.70
N LEU A 37 10.78 -4.11 -19.68
CA LEU A 37 9.68 -4.02 -18.72
C LEU A 37 8.41 -3.45 -19.34
N ASP A 38 8.53 -2.46 -20.23
CA ASP A 38 7.39 -1.95 -21.00
C ASP A 38 6.81 -3.03 -21.91
N ALA A 39 7.64 -3.79 -22.62
CA ALA A 39 7.20 -4.90 -23.45
C ALA A 39 6.48 -6.00 -22.63
N LEU A 40 6.98 -6.30 -21.43
CA LEU A 40 6.32 -7.23 -20.51
C LEU A 40 4.95 -6.71 -20.06
N ARG A 41 4.84 -5.42 -19.73
CA ARG A 41 3.56 -4.78 -19.38
C ARG A 41 2.58 -4.86 -20.54
N GLU A 42 3.02 -4.51 -21.75
CA GLU A 42 2.19 -4.52 -22.96
C GLU A 42 1.63 -5.91 -23.27
N GLN A 43 2.43 -6.96 -23.11
CA GLN A 43 1.98 -8.35 -23.27
C GLN A 43 0.83 -8.68 -22.31
N VAL A 44 0.93 -8.26 -21.04
CA VAL A 44 -0.14 -8.51 -20.06
C VAL A 44 -1.37 -7.66 -20.35
N VAL A 45 -1.20 -6.38 -20.73
CA VAL A 45 -2.32 -5.51 -21.13
C VAL A 45 -3.09 -6.09 -22.32
N ALA A 46 -2.38 -6.62 -23.31
CA ALA A 46 -2.98 -7.24 -24.50
C ALA A 46 -3.78 -8.53 -24.18
N ASP A 47 -3.48 -9.19 -23.06
CA ASP A 47 -4.13 -10.42 -22.60
C ASP A 47 -5.25 -10.17 -21.57
N LEU A 48 -5.48 -8.92 -21.13
CA LEU A 48 -6.56 -8.62 -20.19
C LEU A 48 -7.93 -8.98 -20.78
N GLY A 49 -8.76 -9.64 -19.97
CA GLY A 49 -10.06 -10.10 -20.47
C GLY A 49 -10.97 -10.71 -19.41
N GLU A 50 -11.82 -11.63 -19.85
CA GLU A 50 -12.87 -12.21 -19.00
C GLU A 50 -12.32 -12.89 -17.75
N ARG A 51 -11.10 -13.45 -17.82
CA ARG A 51 -10.45 -14.11 -16.67
C ARG A 51 -10.26 -13.15 -15.49
N ASP A 52 -9.88 -11.91 -15.77
CA ASP A 52 -9.64 -10.84 -14.78
C ASP A 52 -10.95 -10.38 -14.13
N THR A 53 -11.96 -10.10 -14.96
CA THR A 53 -13.27 -9.65 -14.46
C THR A 53 -14.00 -10.75 -13.68
N THR A 54 -13.87 -12.00 -14.12
CA THR A 54 -14.41 -13.17 -13.41
C THR A 54 -13.74 -13.36 -12.06
N TYR A 55 -12.41 -13.19 -12.01
CA TYR A 55 -11.65 -13.26 -10.77
C TYR A 55 -12.15 -12.24 -9.75
N ILE A 56 -12.15 -10.94 -10.10
CA ILE A 56 -12.52 -9.89 -9.12
C ILE A 56 -13.98 -10.00 -8.68
N ARG A 57 -14.90 -10.39 -9.57
CA ARG A 57 -16.30 -10.63 -9.21
C ARG A 57 -16.47 -11.80 -8.24
N LYS A 58 -15.68 -12.88 -8.39
CA LYS A 58 -15.65 -14.00 -7.43
C LYS A 58 -15.11 -13.54 -6.08
N VAL A 59 -14.05 -12.74 -6.05
CA VAL A 59 -13.49 -12.19 -4.81
C VAL A 59 -14.51 -11.30 -4.11
N ILE A 60 -15.16 -10.38 -4.82
CA ILE A 60 -16.24 -9.52 -4.27
C ILE A 60 -17.38 -10.37 -3.69
N LYS A 61 -17.80 -11.43 -4.40
CA LYS A 61 -18.85 -12.33 -3.89
C LYS A 61 -18.41 -13.05 -2.61
N ALA A 62 -17.18 -13.54 -2.56
CA ALA A 62 -16.63 -14.21 -1.38
C ALA A 62 -16.52 -13.24 -0.19
N GLN A 63 -16.00 -12.03 -0.41
CA GLN A 63 -15.92 -10.96 0.60
C GLN A 63 -17.31 -10.65 1.18
N ARG A 64 -18.32 -10.42 0.33
CA ARG A 64 -19.69 -10.12 0.78
C ARG A 64 -20.31 -11.28 1.57
N THR A 65 -20.03 -12.51 1.16
CA THR A 65 -20.50 -13.71 1.85
C THR A 65 -19.88 -13.81 3.25
N LEU A 66 -18.57 -13.54 3.36
CA LEU A 66 -17.87 -13.48 4.65
C LEU A 66 -18.38 -12.36 5.54
N GLU A 67 -18.64 -11.17 4.97
CA GLU A 67 -19.17 -10.04 5.74
C GLU A 67 -20.56 -10.35 6.31
N ILE A 68 -21.50 -10.77 5.45
CA ILE A 68 -22.88 -11.07 5.86
C ILE A 68 -22.89 -12.25 6.85
N GLY A 69 -22.17 -13.33 6.54
CA GLY A 69 -22.07 -14.49 7.41
C GLY A 69 -21.42 -14.16 8.76
N GLY A 70 -20.33 -13.39 8.75
CA GLY A 70 -19.64 -12.96 9.96
C GLY A 70 -20.53 -12.12 10.86
N ARG A 71 -21.25 -11.14 10.29
CA ARG A 71 -22.22 -10.33 11.03
C ARG A 71 -23.36 -11.17 11.58
N ALA A 72 -23.91 -12.12 10.82
CA ALA A 72 -24.96 -13.02 11.30
C ALA A 72 -24.50 -13.89 12.48
N MET A 73 -23.28 -14.46 12.40
CA MET A 73 -22.72 -15.27 13.49
C MET A 73 -22.50 -14.46 14.77
N LEU A 74 -22.11 -13.18 14.68
CA LEU A 74 -21.90 -12.33 15.84
C LEU A 74 -23.18 -12.05 16.65
N PHE A 75 -24.37 -12.20 16.06
CA PHE A 75 -25.64 -12.10 16.81
C PHE A 75 -25.80 -13.26 17.80
N GLY A 76 -25.16 -14.41 17.53
CA GLY A 76 -25.02 -15.53 18.47
C GLY A 76 -23.74 -15.47 19.31
N GLY A 77 -23.01 -14.35 19.30
CA GLY A 77 -21.65 -14.22 19.83
C GLY A 77 -21.48 -14.37 21.35
N ILE A 78 -22.58 -14.53 22.10
CA ILE A 78 -22.49 -14.97 23.49
C ILE A 78 -21.88 -16.37 23.63
N PHE A 79 -22.04 -17.20 22.60
CA PHE A 79 -21.45 -18.51 22.52
C PHE A 79 -20.06 -18.40 21.86
N PRO A 80 -18.97 -18.81 22.53
CA PRO A 80 -17.61 -18.59 22.03
C PRO A 80 -17.35 -19.07 20.59
N PRO A 81 -17.84 -20.23 20.13
CA PRO A 81 -17.62 -20.66 18.75
C PRO A 81 -18.21 -19.70 17.71
N PHE A 82 -19.40 -19.15 17.97
CA PHE A 82 -20.05 -18.18 17.08
C PHE A 82 -19.30 -16.85 17.05
N TRP A 83 -18.80 -16.39 18.21
CA TRP A 83 -18.01 -15.17 18.26
C TRP A 83 -16.67 -15.31 17.51
N LEU A 84 -15.96 -16.43 17.73
CA LEU A 84 -14.69 -16.70 17.06
C LEU A 84 -14.87 -16.81 15.55
N ALA A 85 -15.84 -17.61 15.09
CA ALA A 85 -16.13 -17.75 13.67
C ALA A 85 -16.61 -16.44 13.05
N GLY A 86 -17.54 -15.73 13.71
CA GLY A 86 -18.09 -14.47 13.23
C GLY A 86 -17.04 -13.38 13.10
N THR A 87 -16.17 -13.25 14.11
CA THR A 87 -15.06 -12.29 14.12
C THR A 87 -14.02 -12.64 13.05
N ALA A 88 -13.65 -13.92 12.91
CA ALA A 88 -12.70 -14.35 11.88
C ALA A 88 -13.23 -14.07 10.47
N MET A 89 -14.49 -14.43 10.19
CA MET A 89 -15.13 -14.16 8.90
C MET A 89 -15.19 -12.66 8.61
N LEU A 90 -15.61 -11.85 9.59
CA LEU A 90 -15.69 -10.40 9.43
C LEU A 90 -14.31 -9.78 9.22
N GLY A 91 -13.30 -10.20 9.98
CA GLY A 91 -11.91 -9.76 9.84
C GLY A 91 -11.34 -10.09 8.46
N LEU A 92 -11.54 -11.32 7.98
CA LEU A 92 -11.15 -11.72 6.62
C LEU A 92 -11.88 -10.90 5.55
N SER A 93 -13.19 -10.63 5.72
CA SER A 93 -13.94 -9.80 4.78
C SER A 93 -13.36 -8.38 4.69
N LYS A 94 -12.96 -7.79 5.83
CA LYS A 94 -12.38 -6.44 5.91
C LYS A 94 -10.96 -6.41 5.32
N ILE A 95 -10.18 -7.48 5.49
CA ILE A 95 -8.87 -7.61 4.86
C ILE A 95 -9.01 -7.69 3.33
N ILE A 96 -9.90 -8.55 2.83
CA ILE A 96 -10.13 -8.71 1.39
C ILE A 96 -10.69 -7.44 0.76
N ASP A 97 -11.65 -6.77 1.43
CA ASP A 97 -12.19 -5.48 0.97
C ASP A 97 -11.11 -4.41 0.87
N ASN A 98 -10.25 -4.30 1.88
CA ASN A 98 -9.20 -3.28 1.89
C ASN A 98 -8.07 -3.57 0.89
N MET A 99 -7.56 -4.80 0.89
CA MET A 99 -6.32 -5.16 0.19
C MET A 99 -6.58 -5.63 -1.25
N GLU A 100 -7.48 -6.59 -1.45
CA GLU A 100 -7.64 -7.23 -2.77
C GLU A 100 -8.67 -6.52 -3.65
N ILE A 101 -9.67 -5.88 -3.05
CA ILE A 101 -10.74 -5.19 -3.80
C ILE A 101 -10.45 -3.69 -3.88
N GLY A 102 -10.53 -2.98 -2.75
CA GLY A 102 -10.55 -1.51 -2.73
C GLY A 102 -9.25 -0.89 -3.24
N HIS A 103 -8.11 -1.33 -2.71
CA HIS A 103 -6.79 -0.92 -3.17
C HIS A 103 -6.63 -1.12 -4.69
N ASN A 104 -6.88 -2.34 -5.16
CA ASN A 104 -6.67 -2.73 -6.56
C ASN A 104 -7.63 -2.02 -7.52
N VAL A 105 -8.92 -1.92 -7.18
CA VAL A 105 -9.90 -1.20 -7.99
C VAL A 105 -9.57 0.29 -8.07
N MET A 106 -9.18 0.91 -6.95
CA MET A 106 -8.83 2.34 -6.94
C MET A 106 -7.48 2.66 -7.58
N HIS A 107 -6.60 1.68 -7.77
CA HIS A 107 -5.45 1.80 -8.66
C HIS A 107 -5.81 1.87 -10.15
N GLY A 108 -7.07 1.66 -10.52
CA GLY A 108 -7.49 1.65 -11.93
C GLY A 108 -7.28 0.32 -12.63
N GLN A 109 -6.95 -0.74 -11.90
CA GLN A 109 -6.62 -2.05 -12.47
C GLN A 109 -7.75 -2.69 -13.30
N TYR A 110 -8.98 -2.22 -13.12
CA TYR A 110 -10.16 -2.68 -13.83
C TYR A 110 -10.87 -1.58 -14.65
N ASP A 111 -10.28 -0.38 -14.77
CA ASP A 111 -10.91 0.74 -15.49
C ASP A 111 -11.10 0.45 -16.98
N TRP A 112 -10.22 -0.38 -17.57
CA TRP A 112 -10.30 -0.84 -18.97
C TRP A 112 -11.59 -1.61 -19.28
N THR A 113 -12.27 -2.15 -18.25
CA THR A 113 -13.53 -2.89 -18.42
C THR A 113 -14.72 -1.98 -18.73
N GLY A 114 -14.63 -0.70 -18.38
CA GLY A 114 -15.76 0.24 -18.40
C GLY A 114 -16.88 -0.07 -17.39
N ASP A 115 -16.71 -1.06 -16.50
CA ASP A 115 -17.70 -1.44 -15.49
C ASP A 115 -17.81 -0.35 -14.40
N PRO A 116 -18.97 0.33 -14.24
CA PRO A 116 -19.11 1.39 -13.25
C PRO A 116 -18.89 0.93 -11.80
N ALA A 117 -19.11 -0.37 -11.50
CA ALA A 117 -18.91 -0.93 -10.17
C ALA A 117 -17.42 -1.17 -9.86
N LEU A 118 -16.56 -1.21 -10.87
CA LEU A 118 -15.11 -1.40 -10.76
C LEU A 118 -14.32 -0.16 -11.19
N SER A 119 -14.99 1.00 -11.27
CA SER A 119 -14.33 2.24 -11.66
C SER A 119 -13.54 2.85 -10.51
N SER A 120 -12.24 3.06 -10.71
CA SER A 120 -11.34 3.67 -9.71
C SER A 120 -11.81 5.03 -9.21
N LYS A 121 -12.46 5.80 -10.09
CA LYS A 121 -12.96 7.16 -9.82
C LYS A 121 -14.17 7.19 -8.89
N LYS A 122 -14.97 6.12 -8.87
CA LYS A 122 -16.24 6.04 -8.13
C LYS A 122 -16.21 5.05 -6.97
N PHE A 123 -15.26 4.12 -6.98
CA PHE A 123 -15.18 3.09 -5.97
C PHE A 123 -14.87 3.69 -4.59
N GLU A 124 -15.54 3.18 -3.56
CA GLU A 124 -15.35 3.56 -2.16
C GLU A 124 -15.30 2.30 -1.30
N TRP A 125 -14.14 2.02 -0.71
CA TRP A 125 -13.90 0.89 0.20
C TRP A 125 -14.42 1.12 1.64
N ASP A 126 -14.45 0.05 2.43
CA ASP A 126 -14.86 0.05 3.85
C ASP A 126 -13.71 0.45 4.79
N ASN A 127 -13.21 1.68 4.66
CA ASN A 127 -12.21 2.24 5.58
C ASN A 127 -12.45 3.73 5.91
N ALA A 128 -11.54 4.34 6.69
CA ALA A 128 -11.63 5.74 7.11
C ALA A 128 -11.18 6.76 6.06
N CYS A 129 -10.36 6.35 5.08
CA CYS A 129 -9.77 7.22 4.06
C CYS A 129 -10.70 7.37 2.84
N PRO A 130 -11.14 8.57 2.47
CA PRO A 130 -11.88 8.81 1.23
C PRO A 130 -11.09 8.34 -0.01
N GLY A 131 -11.77 7.78 -1.01
CA GLY A 131 -11.08 7.19 -2.16
C GLY A 131 -10.35 8.22 -3.03
N ASP A 132 -10.90 9.44 -3.15
CA ASP A 132 -10.26 10.56 -3.85
C ASP A 132 -8.96 11.01 -3.20
N GLN A 133 -8.95 11.14 -1.87
CA GLN A 133 -7.76 11.46 -1.09
C GLN A 133 -6.71 10.36 -1.23
N TRP A 134 -7.13 9.09 -1.07
CA TRP A 134 -6.22 7.97 -1.23
C TRP A 134 -5.58 7.91 -2.63
N ARG A 135 -6.35 8.19 -3.70
CA ARG A 135 -5.79 8.23 -5.06
C ARG A 135 -4.75 9.34 -5.22
N HIS A 136 -4.92 10.48 -4.57
CA HIS A 136 -3.90 11.53 -4.64
C HIS A 136 -2.66 11.17 -3.79
N SER A 137 -2.84 10.83 -2.52
CA SER A 137 -1.71 10.51 -1.63
C SER A 137 -0.95 9.25 -2.05
N HIS A 138 -1.65 8.23 -2.55
CA HIS A 138 -1.02 6.96 -2.87
C HIS A 138 -0.74 6.83 -4.38
N ASN A 139 -1.73 6.92 -5.26
CA ASN A 139 -1.48 6.69 -6.70
C ASN A 139 -0.62 7.80 -7.33
N TYR A 140 -0.79 9.05 -6.92
CA TYR A 140 0.04 10.13 -7.44
C TYR A 140 1.32 10.27 -6.61
N MET A 141 1.22 10.64 -5.34
CA MET A 141 2.43 10.97 -4.56
C MET A 141 3.33 9.76 -4.33
N HIS A 142 2.80 8.65 -3.81
CA HIS A 142 3.64 7.48 -3.52
C HIS A 142 4.11 6.78 -4.79
N HIS A 143 3.23 6.33 -5.69
CA HIS A 143 3.67 5.57 -6.89
C HIS A 143 4.53 6.38 -7.87
N THR A 144 4.36 7.70 -7.95
CA THR A 144 5.25 8.54 -8.76
C THR A 144 6.61 8.68 -8.08
N TYR A 145 6.63 8.99 -6.78
CA TYR A 145 7.84 9.38 -6.06
C TYR A 145 8.35 8.32 -5.07
N THR A 146 8.00 7.04 -5.26
CA THR A 146 8.29 5.93 -4.35
C THR A 146 9.67 6.01 -3.71
N ASN A 147 9.70 6.04 -2.38
CA ASN A 147 10.90 6.08 -1.56
C ASN A 147 11.85 7.26 -1.83
N ILE A 148 11.38 8.36 -2.43
CA ILE A 148 12.15 9.60 -2.53
C ILE A 148 11.96 10.42 -1.24
N VAL A 149 13.04 10.56 -0.46
CA VAL A 149 13.04 11.27 0.82
C VAL A 149 12.66 12.73 0.61
N GLY A 150 11.59 13.16 1.28
CA GLY A 150 11.05 14.52 1.18
C GLY A 150 9.97 14.70 0.11
N MET A 151 9.72 13.69 -0.74
CA MET A 151 8.59 13.69 -1.69
C MET A 151 7.58 12.58 -1.36
N ASP A 152 8.06 11.36 -1.12
CA ASP A 152 7.20 10.25 -0.70
C ASP A 152 6.84 10.36 0.78
N ARG A 153 5.55 10.61 1.02
CA ARG A 153 4.99 10.77 2.36
C ARG A 153 4.77 9.42 3.05
N ASP A 154 4.75 8.31 2.31
CA ASP A 154 4.62 6.96 2.90
C ASP A 154 5.88 6.60 3.69
N ILE A 155 7.02 7.27 3.44
CA ILE A 155 8.23 7.21 4.29
C ILE A 155 7.91 7.74 5.69
N GLY A 156 7.49 6.82 6.55
CA GLY A 156 7.14 7.08 7.93
C GLY A 156 5.81 7.81 8.16
N TYR A 157 4.98 7.99 7.13
CA TYR A 157 3.63 8.59 7.27
C TYR A 157 3.61 9.96 7.98
N GLY A 158 4.70 10.72 7.89
CA GLY A 158 4.88 12.02 8.57
C GLY A 158 5.06 11.95 10.10
N ILE A 159 4.97 10.77 10.71
CA ILE A 159 5.06 10.57 12.18
C ILE A 159 6.24 9.70 12.61
N LEU A 160 6.78 8.88 11.71
CA LEU A 160 7.94 8.03 11.98
C LEU A 160 9.19 8.56 11.27
N ARG A 161 10.34 8.36 11.90
CA ARG A 161 11.63 8.43 11.19
C ARG A 161 11.90 7.05 10.58
N MET A 162 11.94 7.00 9.27
CA MET A 162 12.14 5.76 8.49
C MET A 162 13.38 5.82 7.59
N SER A 163 14.06 6.97 7.54
CA SER A 163 15.28 7.18 6.77
C SER A 163 16.41 7.71 7.65
N GLU A 164 17.64 7.28 7.40
CA GLU A 164 18.84 7.88 8.02
C GLU A 164 19.03 9.34 7.57
N ASN A 165 18.61 9.66 6.33
CA ASN A 165 18.68 11.01 5.76
C ASN A 165 17.67 11.99 6.35
N GLN A 166 16.68 11.51 7.12
CA GLN A 166 15.81 12.38 7.90
C GLN A 166 16.55 12.88 9.14
N ARG A 167 16.63 14.21 9.29
CA ARG A 167 17.24 14.86 10.46
C ARG A 167 16.56 14.37 11.74
N TRP A 168 17.35 13.83 12.66
CA TRP A 168 16.85 13.37 13.95
C TRP A 168 16.39 14.53 14.84
N GLN A 169 15.34 14.29 15.62
CA GLN A 169 14.77 15.18 16.63
C GLN A 169 14.32 14.34 17.84
N PRO A 170 14.31 14.88 19.08
CA PRO A 170 13.89 14.14 20.28
C PRO A 170 12.50 13.51 20.19
N TYR A 171 11.60 14.08 19.39
CA TYR A 171 10.30 13.49 19.04
C TYR A 171 10.42 12.02 18.59
N PHE A 172 11.46 11.68 17.83
CA PHE A 172 11.64 10.33 17.30
C PHE A 172 12.04 9.30 18.36
N LEU A 173 12.33 9.67 19.61
CA LEU A 173 12.40 8.69 20.70
C LEU A 173 11.09 7.89 20.83
N GLY A 174 9.96 8.48 20.42
CA GLY A 174 8.66 7.84 20.38
C GLY A 174 8.43 6.90 19.18
N ASN A 175 9.37 6.76 18.22
CA ASN A 175 9.18 5.97 16.99
C ASN A 175 8.52 4.61 17.24
N PRO A 176 8.97 3.78 18.21
CA PRO A 176 8.37 2.46 18.44
C PRO A 176 6.92 2.55 18.93
N VAL A 177 6.61 3.53 19.79
CA VAL A 177 5.25 3.75 20.30
C VAL A 177 4.35 4.27 19.18
N TYR A 178 4.82 5.23 18.39
CA TYR A 178 4.07 5.78 17.27
C TYR A 178 3.82 4.72 16.20
N ALA A 179 4.80 3.85 15.93
CA ALA A 179 4.64 2.73 15.00
C ALA A 179 3.60 1.73 15.49
N PHE A 180 3.61 1.38 16.79
CA PHE A 180 2.59 0.52 17.39
C PHE A 180 1.19 1.14 17.31
N LEU A 181 1.05 2.43 17.65
CA LEU A 181 -0.21 3.15 17.55
C LEU A 181 -0.70 3.24 16.10
N LEU A 182 0.20 3.51 15.17
CA LEU A 182 -0.10 3.50 13.74
C LEU A 182 -0.56 2.12 13.28
N MET A 183 0.09 1.05 13.72
CA MET A 183 -0.29 -0.33 13.38
C MET A 183 -1.71 -0.67 13.84
N VAL A 184 -2.08 -0.34 15.09
CA VAL A 184 -3.42 -0.66 15.61
C VAL A 184 -4.51 0.29 15.12
N LEU A 185 -4.14 1.50 14.65
CA LEU A 185 -5.03 2.52 14.10
C LEU A 185 -4.83 2.75 12.59
N PHE A 186 -4.27 1.77 11.87
CA PHE A 186 -3.69 1.99 10.54
C PHE A 186 -4.62 2.67 9.53
N GLN A 187 -5.90 2.27 9.45
CA GLN A 187 -6.86 2.92 8.55
C GLN A 187 -6.99 4.44 8.80
N TYR A 188 -6.85 4.88 10.05
CA TYR A 188 -6.96 6.29 10.43
C TYR A 188 -5.64 7.00 10.15
N GLY A 189 -4.51 6.33 10.33
CA GLY A 189 -3.21 6.83 9.88
C GLY A 189 -3.19 7.10 8.38
N VAL A 190 -3.69 6.16 7.57
CA VAL A 190 -3.84 6.33 6.11
C VAL A 190 -4.82 7.47 5.79
N ALA A 191 -5.92 7.60 6.53
CA ALA A 191 -6.87 8.70 6.31
C ALA A 191 -6.26 10.08 6.59
N LEU A 192 -5.47 10.20 7.66
CA LEU A 192 -4.85 11.46 8.08
C LEU A 192 -3.55 11.77 7.33
N HIS A 193 -3.11 10.88 6.44
CA HIS A 193 -1.85 10.98 5.73
C HIS A 193 -1.76 12.22 4.81
N GLU A 194 -2.88 12.65 4.24
CA GLU A 194 -3.00 13.87 3.43
C GLU A 194 -2.91 15.18 4.22
N LEU A 195 -2.94 15.13 5.56
CA LEU A 195 -2.92 16.34 6.38
C LEU A 195 -1.57 17.06 6.36
N GLU A 196 -0.51 16.44 5.85
CA GLU A 196 0.81 17.07 5.87
C GLU A 196 1.24 17.43 7.29
N THR A 197 1.09 16.48 8.21
CA THR A 197 1.36 16.65 9.64
C THR A 197 2.76 17.18 9.92
N GLU A 198 3.72 16.82 9.08
CA GLU A 198 5.09 17.34 9.14
C GLU A 198 5.18 18.84 8.79
N ARG A 199 4.43 19.31 7.78
CA ARG A 199 4.36 20.72 7.38
C ARG A 199 3.54 21.55 8.36
N ILE A 200 2.47 20.97 8.92
CA ILE A 200 1.72 21.57 10.04
C ILE A 200 2.64 21.76 11.24
N ARG A 201 3.43 20.73 11.60
CA ARG A 201 4.38 20.80 12.72
C ARG A 201 5.52 21.78 12.44
N ALA A 202 5.95 21.92 11.18
CA ALA A 202 6.93 22.91 10.76
C ALA A 202 6.36 24.35 10.71
N GLY A 203 5.04 24.52 10.82
CA GLY A 203 4.37 25.82 10.74
C GLY A 203 4.24 26.38 9.32
N GLU A 204 4.44 25.55 8.28
CA GLU A 204 4.31 25.95 6.88
C GLU A 204 2.85 26.09 6.43
N ILE A 205 1.99 25.22 6.97
CA ILE A 205 0.54 25.25 6.77
C ILE A 205 -0.18 25.11 8.11
N SER A 206 -1.46 25.41 8.13
CA SER A 206 -2.34 25.28 9.29
C SER A 206 -3.35 24.14 9.10
N ILE A 207 -3.95 23.67 10.20
CA ILE A 207 -5.06 22.71 10.16
C ILE A 207 -6.27 23.30 9.39
N ALA A 208 -6.44 24.62 9.39
CA ALA A 208 -7.53 25.28 8.69
C ALA A 208 -7.42 25.09 7.16
N ASP A 209 -6.21 25.01 6.63
CA ASP A 209 -5.95 24.76 5.19
C ASP A 209 -6.37 23.35 4.76
N LYS A 210 -6.52 22.44 5.72
CA LYS A 210 -6.95 21.04 5.51
C LYS A 210 -8.40 20.78 5.91
N ARG A 211 -9.20 21.83 6.12
CA ARG A 211 -10.59 21.72 6.61
C ARG A 211 -11.47 20.83 5.73
N GLU A 212 -11.38 20.97 4.40
CA GLU A 212 -12.20 20.19 3.47
C GLU A 212 -11.82 18.69 3.51
N ILE A 213 -10.51 18.41 3.51
CA ILE A 213 -9.96 17.07 3.66
C ILE A 213 -10.47 16.41 4.95
N LEU A 214 -10.36 17.13 6.07
CA LEU A 214 -10.84 16.68 7.39
C LEU A 214 -12.35 16.45 7.42
N GLN A 215 -13.14 17.29 6.75
CA GLN A 215 -14.59 17.09 6.65
C GLN A 215 -14.95 15.84 5.85
N GLY A 216 -14.22 15.55 4.79
CA GLY A 216 -14.35 14.31 4.02
C GLY A 216 -14.08 13.07 4.88
N ILE A 217 -12.92 13.05 5.54
CA ILE A 217 -12.51 11.99 6.48
C ILE A 217 -13.54 11.82 7.59
N TRP A 218 -13.98 12.92 8.22
CA TRP A 218 -14.96 12.89 9.29
C TRP A 218 -16.31 12.34 8.83
N ARG A 219 -16.82 12.77 7.67
CA ARG A 219 -18.10 12.28 7.13
C ARG A 219 -18.07 10.77 6.93
N LYS A 220 -16.98 10.25 6.36
CA LYS A 220 -16.78 8.82 6.12
C LYS A 220 -16.61 8.06 7.44
N THR A 221 -15.67 8.51 8.28
CA THR A 221 -15.37 7.90 9.58
C THR A 221 -16.61 7.86 10.47
N LYS A 222 -17.36 8.97 10.59
CA LYS A 222 -18.60 9.02 11.37
C LYS A 222 -19.61 7.98 10.88
N ARG A 223 -19.81 7.87 9.56
CA ARG A 223 -20.73 6.88 8.98
C ARG A 223 -20.30 5.46 9.33
N GLN A 224 -19.01 5.15 9.18
CA GLN A 224 -18.47 3.83 9.46
C GLN A 224 -18.53 3.47 10.94
N THR A 225 -18.16 4.41 11.81
CA THR A 225 -18.21 4.24 13.26
C THR A 225 -19.65 4.04 13.74
N LEU A 226 -20.60 4.84 13.25
CA LEU A 226 -22.01 4.67 13.56
C LEU A 226 -22.54 3.32 13.05
N LYS A 227 -22.13 2.87 11.87
CA LYS A 227 -22.51 1.56 11.33
C LYS A 227 -22.00 0.42 12.23
N ASP A 228 -20.69 0.31 12.41
CA ASP A 228 -20.04 -0.84 13.03
C ASP A 228 -20.17 -0.87 14.56
N TYR A 229 -20.19 0.29 15.23
CA TYR A 229 -20.15 0.36 16.70
C TYR A 229 -21.45 0.85 17.36
N VAL A 230 -22.42 1.31 16.59
CA VAL A 230 -23.72 1.76 17.13
C VAL A 230 -24.87 0.97 16.50
N ALA A 231 -25.08 1.07 15.19
CA ALA A 231 -26.22 0.45 14.52
C ALA A 231 -26.25 -1.07 14.68
N PHE A 232 -25.17 -1.77 14.31
CA PHE A 232 -25.12 -3.24 14.44
C PHE A 232 -25.22 -3.73 15.90
N PRO A 233 -24.47 -3.15 16.87
CA PRO A 233 -24.66 -3.49 18.27
C PRO A 233 -26.09 -3.25 18.77
N LEU A 234 -26.71 -2.10 18.46
CA LEU A 234 -28.09 -1.81 18.88
C LEU A 234 -29.10 -2.80 18.28
N LEU A 235 -28.92 -3.18 17.00
CA LEU A 235 -29.76 -4.21 16.36
C LEU A 235 -29.65 -5.58 17.03
N ALA A 236 -28.53 -5.86 17.71
CA ALA A 236 -28.32 -7.13 18.42
C ALA A 236 -28.91 -7.13 19.84
N GLY A 237 -29.44 -6.00 20.33
CA GLY A 237 -30.10 -5.90 21.63
C GLY A 237 -29.20 -6.38 22.79
N PRO A 238 -29.60 -7.39 23.58
CA PRO A 238 -28.77 -7.93 24.65
C PRO A 238 -27.39 -8.45 24.21
N PHE A 239 -27.23 -8.80 22.92
CA PHE A 239 -25.96 -9.29 22.37
C PHE A 239 -25.05 -8.16 21.87
N ALA A 240 -25.42 -6.89 22.08
CA ALA A 240 -24.66 -5.72 21.67
C ALA A 240 -23.16 -5.78 22.04
N PRO A 241 -22.75 -6.19 23.27
CA PRO A 241 -21.33 -6.25 23.61
C PRO A 241 -20.53 -7.19 22.70
N TRP A 242 -21.11 -8.32 22.29
CA TRP A 242 -20.44 -9.33 21.45
C TRP A 242 -20.29 -8.87 20.01
N VAL A 243 -21.31 -8.22 19.47
CA VAL A 243 -21.24 -7.58 18.15
C VAL A 243 -20.24 -6.43 18.16
N PHE A 244 -20.24 -5.60 19.19
CA PHE A 244 -19.28 -4.50 19.35
C PHE A 244 -17.84 -5.02 19.38
N THR A 245 -17.55 -5.99 20.25
CA THR A 245 -16.18 -6.55 20.37
C THR A 245 -15.76 -7.28 19.10
N GLY A 246 -16.67 -8.00 18.44
CA GLY A 246 -16.38 -8.65 17.15
C GLY A 246 -16.02 -7.64 16.04
N ASN A 247 -16.75 -6.52 15.94
CA ASN A 247 -16.41 -5.44 15.00
C ASN A 247 -15.07 -4.78 15.34
N LEU A 248 -14.81 -4.53 16.62
CA LEU A 248 -13.53 -3.96 17.08
C LEU A 248 -12.35 -4.87 16.73
N THR A 249 -12.46 -6.16 17.04
CA THR A 249 -11.42 -7.15 16.75
C THR A 249 -11.22 -7.31 15.24
N ALA A 250 -12.29 -7.37 14.44
CA ALA A 250 -12.18 -7.45 12.98
C ALA A 250 -11.47 -6.23 12.37
N ASN A 251 -11.75 -5.01 12.88
CA ASN A 251 -11.05 -3.80 12.45
C ASN A 251 -9.57 -3.82 12.88
N LEU A 252 -9.27 -4.30 14.09
CA LEU A 252 -7.90 -4.46 14.57
C LEU A 252 -7.11 -5.45 13.71
N MET A 253 -7.72 -6.60 13.37
CA MET A 253 -7.11 -7.60 12.48
C MET A 253 -6.72 -6.98 11.13
N ARG A 254 -7.64 -6.23 10.49
CA ARG A 254 -7.34 -5.52 9.25
C ARG A 254 -6.21 -4.51 9.43
N ASN A 255 -6.25 -3.68 10.48
CA ASN A 255 -5.23 -2.65 10.70
C ASN A 255 -3.82 -3.26 10.85
N VAL A 256 -3.67 -4.27 11.71
CA VAL A 256 -2.39 -4.95 11.94
C VAL A 256 -1.92 -5.63 10.66
N TRP A 257 -2.81 -6.36 9.96
CA TRP A 257 -2.45 -7.05 8.73
C TRP A 257 -2.02 -6.08 7.63
N SER A 258 -2.80 -5.03 7.35
CA SER A 258 -2.48 -4.04 6.33
C SER A 258 -1.17 -3.31 6.63
N TYR A 259 -0.96 -2.90 7.89
CA TYR A 259 0.29 -2.30 8.32
C TYR A 259 1.49 -3.21 8.04
N MET A 260 1.41 -4.48 8.46
CA MET A 260 2.50 -5.45 8.26
C MET A 260 2.84 -5.64 6.78
N ILE A 261 1.83 -5.81 5.92
CA ILE A 261 2.06 -6.03 4.49
C ILE A 261 2.66 -4.78 3.84
N ILE A 262 2.07 -3.60 4.04
CA ILE A 262 2.50 -2.36 3.38
C ILE A 262 3.90 -1.94 3.85
N PHE A 263 4.18 -1.98 5.16
CA PHE A 263 5.49 -1.59 5.67
C PHE A 263 6.60 -2.54 5.20
N CYS A 264 6.32 -3.85 5.14
CA CYS A 264 7.30 -4.82 4.65
C CYS A 264 7.55 -4.70 3.14
N GLY A 265 6.67 -4.02 2.39
CA GLY A 265 6.88 -3.71 0.98
C GLY A 265 7.93 -2.62 0.75
N HIS A 266 8.13 -1.70 1.70
CA HIS A 266 8.89 -0.46 1.47
C HIS A 266 10.06 -0.20 2.40
N PHE A 267 10.08 -0.81 3.59
CA PHE A 267 11.04 -0.48 4.64
C PHE A 267 11.98 -1.59 5.14
N PRO A 268 12.01 -2.82 4.59
CA PRO A 268 13.08 -3.75 4.93
C PRO A 268 14.48 -3.19 4.71
N GLU A 269 15.47 -3.75 5.40
CA GLU A 269 16.87 -3.30 5.38
C GLU A 269 17.48 -3.19 3.97
N ASP A 270 17.07 -4.07 3.04
CA ASP A 270 17.60 -4.11 1.68
C ASP A 270 16.87 -3.18 0.70
N VAL A 271 15.80 -2.50 1.15
CA VAL A 271 15.05 -1.55 0.33
C VAL A 271 15.71 -0.17 0.35
N GLN A 272 15.87 0.40 -0.84
CA GLN A 272 16.60 1.64 -1.04
C GLN A 272 15.68 2.87 -0.99
N GLU A 273 16.27 3.96 -0.51
CA GLU A 273 15.69 5.30 -0.49
C GLU A 273 16.48 6.20 -1.44
N PHE A 274 15.82 7.21 -2.00
CA PHE A 274 16.38 8.07 -3.02
C PHE A 274 16.28 9.54 -2.61
N SER A 275 17.20 10.37 -3.08
CA SER A 275 17.12 11.82 -2.91
C SER A 275 16.47 12.49 -4.12
N ILE A 276 15.93 13.70 -3.92
CA ILE A 276 15.34 14.50 -5.00
C ILE A 276 16.35 14.74 -6.14
N GLU A 277 17.62 14.96 -5.80
CA GLU A 277 18.67 15.22 -6.79
C GLU A 277 19.06 13.95 -7.58
N GLU A 278 19.01 12.76 -6.95
CA GLU A 278 19.26 11.49 -7.64
C GLU A 278 18.19 11.19 -8.71
N THR A 279 16.95 11.64 -8.49
CA THR A 279 15.78 11.31 -9.34
C THR A 279 15.32 12.46 -10.23
N LYS A 280 16.08 13.55 -10.26
CA LYS A 280 15.70 14.75 -11.01
C LYS A 280 15.71 14.47 -12.51
N ALA A 281 14.56 14.70 -13.17
CA ALA A 281 14.36 14.43 -14.59
C ALA A 281 14.68 12.99 -15.00
N GLU A 282 14.31 12.02 -14.15
CA GLU A 282 14.55 10.61 -14.42
C GLU A 282 13.84 10.13 -15.70
N SER A 283 14.51 9.28 -16.48
CA SER A 283 13.90 8.56 -17.58
C SER A 283 13.04 7.41 -17.07
N ARG A 284 12.22 6.81 -17.95
CA ARG A 284 11.36 5.68 -17.58
C ARG A 284 12.16 4.46 -17.08
N GLY A 285 13.32 4.17 -17.68
CA GLY A 285 14.21 3.10 -17.20
C GLY A 285 14.81 3.39 -15.82
N GLN A 286 15.14 4.66 -15.55
CA GLN A 286 15.64 5.10 -14.24
C GLN A 286 14.54 5.02 -13.17
N TRP A 287 13.31 5.40 -13.53
CA TRP A 287 12.12 5.20 -12.69
C TRP A 287 11.93 3.72 -12.35
N TYR A 288 11.99 2.82 -13.34
CA TYR A 288 11.89 1.38 -13.09
C TYR A 288 13.01 0.84 -12.18
N PHE A 289 14.25 1.30 -12.40
CA PHE A 289 15.38 0.94 -11.54
C PHE A 289 15.09 1.32 -10.08
N ARG A 290 14.57 2.53 -9.86
CA ARG A 290 14.15 2.98 -8.53
C ARG A 290 13.02 2.14 -7.96
N GLN A 291 11.98 1.83 -8.74
CA GLN A 291 10.86 1.03 -8.25
C GLN A 291 11.27 -0.39 -7.81
N VAL A 292 12.20 -1.04 -8.55
CA VAL A 292 12.75 -2.34 -8.16
C VAL A 292 13.52 -2.25 -6.85
N LEU A 293 14.41 -1.27 -6.71
CA LEU A 293 15.25 -1.14 -5.52
C LEU A 293 14.49 -0.58 -4.31
N GLY A 294 13.44 0.21 -4.55
CA GLY A 294 12.58 0.85 -3.55
C GLY A 294 11.44 -0.03 -3.03
N SER A 295 11.39 -1.30 -3.45
CA SER A 295 10.34 -2.24 -3.06
C SER A 295 10.90 -3.61 -2.67
N ALA A 296 10.15 -4.36 -1.86
CA ALA A 296 10.47 -5.74 -1.48
C ALA A 296 9.24 -6.64 -1.49
N ASN A 297 9.44 -7.85 -2.00
CA ASN A 297 8.40 -8.86 -2.07
C ASN A 297 8.33 -9.73 -0.81
N LEU A 298 7.15 -10.32 -0.62
CA LEU A 298 6.83 -11.27 0.45
C LEU A 298 6.55 -12.66 -0.13
N THR A 299 7.32 -13.65 0.29
CA THR A 299 7.09 -15.05 -0.08
C THR A 299 5.92 -15.63 0.72
N GLY A 300 5.10 -16.47 0.07
CA GLY A 300 3.95 -17.12 0.68
C GLY A 300 3.21 -18.03 -0.29
N GLY A 301 2.07 -18.57 0.16
CA GLY A 301 1.16 -19.35 -0.69
C GLY A 301 0.04 -18.51 -1.29
N LYS A 302 -0.81 -19.13 -2.13
CA LYS A 302 -1.92 -18.44 -2.82
C LYS A 302 -2.86 -17.68 -1.88
N LEU A 303 -3.21 -18.26 -0.73
CA LEU A 303 -4.07 -17.60 0.25
C LEU A 303 -3.38 -16.37 0.86
N PHE A 304 -2.08 -16.45 1.13
CA PHE A 304 -1.31 -15.31 1.62
C PHE A 304 -1.29 -14.17 0.60
N HIS A 305 -1.05 -14.48 -0.67
CA HIS A 305 -1.09 -13.51 -1.76
C HIS A 305 -2.47 -12.86 -1.93
N LEU A 306 -3.55 -13.64 -1.83
CA LEU A 306 -4.91 -13.10 -1.85
C LEU A 306 -5.16 -12.14 -0.65
N LEU A 307 -4.79 -12.57 0.56
CA LEU A 307 -5.01 -11.76 1.77
C LEU A 307 -4.12 -10.52 1.81
N SER A 308 -2.98 -10.51 1.15
CA SER A 308 -2.13 -9.33 0.99
C SER A 308 -2.62 -8.38 -0.10
N GLY A 309 -3.69 -8.71 -0.85
CA GLY A 309 -4.09 -7.90 -2.00
C GLY A 309 -3.16 -8.06 -3.20
N ASN A 310 -2.37 -9.12 -3.21
CA ASN A 310 -1.18 -9.34 -4.03
C ASN A 310 -0.04 -8.31 -3.82
N LEU A 311 -0.10 -7.45 -2.80
CA LEU A 311 1.01 -6.59 -2.35
C LEU A 311 2.22 -7.38 -1.81
N SER A 312 2.09 -8.70 -1.68
CA SER A 312 3.25 -9.59 -1.56
C SER A 312 4.19 -9.55 -2.78
N PHE A 313 3.72 -9.03 -3.91
CA PHE A 313 4.48 -8.75 -5.13
C PHE A 313 4.66 -7.24 -5.29
N GLN A 314 5.17 -6.57 -4.25
CA GLN A 314 5.34 -5.12 -4.20
C GLN A 314 6.18 -4.54 -5.35
N ILE A 315 7.22 -5.26 -5.77
CA ILE A 315 8.05 -4.87 -6.92
C ILE A 315 7.18 -4.79 -8.16
N GLU A 316 6.43 -5.85 -8.49
CA GLU A 316 5.54 -5.87 -9.66
C GLU A 316 4.41 -4.84 -9.54
N HIS A 317 3.88 -4.65 -8.34
CA HIS A 317 2.87 -3.64 -8.06
C HIS A 317 3.39 -2.22 -8.34
N HIS A 318 4.62 -1.90 -7.94
CA HIS A 318 5.22 -0.58 -8.20
C HIS A 318 5.66 -0.38 -9.65
N LEU A 319 6.06 -1.45 -10.33
CA LEU A 319 6.35 -1.40 -11.76
C LEU A 319 5.07 -1.16 -12.58
N PHE A 320 3.98 -1.86 -12.22
CA PHE A 320 2.74 -1.93 -12.99
C PHE A 320 1.49 -1.80 -12.12
N PRO A 321 1.27 -0.65 -11.45
CA PRO A 321 0.22 -0.49 -10.43
C PRO A 321 -1.19 -0.63 -11.01
N ASP A 322 -1.34 -0.39 -12.31
CA ASP A 322 -2.58 -0.43 -13.07
C ASP A 322 -2.88 -1.79 -13.73
N ILE A 323 -2.05 -2.81 -13.48
CA ILE A 323 -2.33 -4.19 -13.89
C ILE A 323 -3.10 -4.92 -12.77
N PRO A 324 -4.15 -5.72 -13.07
CA PRO A 324 -4.84 -6.56 -12.09
C PRO A 324 -3.87 -7.33 -11.19
N ALA A 325 -3.95 -7.10 -9.88
CA ALA A 325 -2.88 -7.53 -8.98
C ALA A 325 -2.70 -9.05 -8.89
N HIS A 326 -3.76 -9.83 -9.15
CA HIS A 326 -3.69 -11.29 -9.23
C HIS A 326 -2.77 -11.82 -10.35
N ARG A 327 -2.39 -10.94 -11.29
CA ARG A 327 -1.50 -11.17 -12.42
C ARG A 327 -0.02 -11.01 -12.00
N HIS A 328 0.26 -10.33 -10.88
CA HIS A 328 1.64 -10.10 -10.41
C HIS A 328 2.40 -11.40 -10.13
N ALA A 329 1.73 -12.45 -9.67
CA ALA A 329 2.35 -13.76 -9.49
C ALA A 329 2.83 -14.38 -10.82
N GLU A 330 2.15 -14.08 -11.94
CA GLU A 330 2.53 -14.51 -13.29
C GLU A 330 3.70 -13.66 -13.84
N LEU A 331 3.74 -12.38 -13.48
CA LEU A 331 4.79 -11.42 -13.88
C LEU A 331 6.12 -11.63 -13.13
N ALA A 332 6.06 -11.98 -11.84
CA ALA A 332 7.22 -12.00 -10.96
C ALA A 332 8.42 -12.84 -11.46
N PRO A 333 8.24 -14.03 -12.08
CA PRO A 333 9.36 -14.77 -12.65
C PRO A 333 10.07 -14.02 -13.79
N ALA A 334 9.31 -13.35 -14.67
CA ALA A 334 9.86 -12.59 -15.79
C ALA A 334 10.57 -11.33 -15.30
N VAL A 335 9.96 -10.57 -14.39
CA VAL A 335 10.60 -9.40 -13.76
C VAL A 335 11.90 -9.80 -13.08
N ARG A 336 11.90 -10.91 -12.32
CA ARG A 336 13.12 -11.41 -11.67
C ARG A 336 14.21 -11.80 -12.66
N ASP A 337 13.87 -12.43 -13.79
CA ASP A 337 14.87 -12.75 -14.82
C ASP A 337 15.46 -11.50 -15.46
N ILE A 338 14.61 -10.50 -15.77
CA ILE A 338 15.06 -9.20 -16.26
C ILE A 338 16.04 -8.59 -15.23
N CYS A 339 15.64 -8.43 -13.96
CA CYS A 339 16.51 -7.91 -12.90
C CYS A 339 17.85 -8.66 -12.84
N ARG A 340 17.83 -10.01 -12.92
CA ARG A 340 19.04 -10.85 -12.92
C ARG A 340 19.98 -10.53 -14.09
N ARG A 341 19.45 -10.35 -15.31
CA ARG A 341 20.26 -10.02 -16.51
C ARG A 341 20.94 -8.66 -16.40
N TYR A 342 20.33 -7.72 -15.68
CA TYR A 342 20.88 -6.39 -15.41
C TYR A 342 21.67 -6.30 -14.09
N GLY A 343 21.85 -7.42 -13.38
CA GLY A 343 22.56 -7.43 -12.10
C GLY A 343 21.85 -6.68 -10.96
N LEU A 344 20.53 -6.48 -11.07
CA LEU A 344 19.73 -5.81 -10.05
C LEU A 344 19.29 -6.82 -8.98
N PRO A 345 19.41 -6.47 -7.69
CA PRO A 345 18.87 -7.29 -6.60
C PRO A 345 17.34 -7.34 -6.69
N TYR A 346 16.79 -8.53 -6.48
CA TYR A 346 15.36 -8.76 -6.44
C TYR A 346 14.98 -9.16 -5.01
N ASN A 347 14.59 -8.16 -4.20
CA ASN A 347 14.39 -8.32 -2.77
C ASN A 347 13.11 -9.12 -2.47
N SER A 348 13.25 -10.30 -1.86
CA SER A 348 12.11 -11.14 -1.51
C SER A 348 12.39 -11.97 -0.25
N GLY A 349 11.42 -12.07 0.65
CA GLY A 349 11.59 -12.83 1.90
C GLY A 349 10.27 -13.18 2.58
N PRO A 350 10.27 -14.04 3.61
CA PRO A 350 9.06 -14.37 4.36
C PRO A 350 8.68 -13.21 5.30
N LEU A 351 7.36 -13.01 5.51
CA LEU A 351 6.83 -11.90 6.31
C LEU A 351 7.46 -11.73 7.70
N PRO A 352 7.69 -12.78 8.51
CA PRO A 352 8.32 -12.61 9.82
C PRO A 352 9.72 -11.99 9.76
N ARG A 353 10.52 -12.35 8.74
CA ARG A 353 11.87 -11.80 8.55
C ARG A 353 11.81 -10.34 8.12
N GLN A 354 10.97 -10.03 7.12
CA GLN A 354 10.82 -8.65 6.64
C GLN A 354 10.29 -7.75 7.76
N PHE A 355 9.26 -8.19 8.49
CA PHE A 355 8.68 -7.43 9.59
C PHE A 355 9.66 -7.21 10.74
N ALA A 356 10.46 -8.22 11.09
CA ALA A 356 11.52 -8.06 12.09
C ALA A 356 12.56 -7.01 11.67
N SER A 357 12.93 -6.96 10.39
CA SER A 357 13.85 -5.94 9.87
C SER A 357 13.26 -4.53 9.95
N VAL A 358 11.99 -4.37 9.58
CA VAL A 358 11.25 -3.10 9.71
C VAL A 358 11.20 -2.63 11.17
N VAL A 359 10.82 -3.52 12.10
CA VAL A 359 10.78 -3.18 13.53
C VAL A 359 12.17 -2.79 14.05
N ARG A 360 13.21 -3.53 13.65
CA ARG A 360 14.60 -3.18 14.00
C ARG A 360 14.97 -1.80 13.47
N LYS A 361 14.62 -1.47 12.22
CA LYS A 361 14.84 -0.16 11.61
C LYS A 361 14.12 0.95 12.41
N ILE A 362 12.84 0.75 12.75
CA ILE A 362 12.05 1.69 13.56
C ILE A 362 12.72 1.96 14.92
N VAL A 363 13.15 0.90 15.61
CA VAL A 363 13.79 1.02 16.94
C VAL A 363 15.17 1.67 16.82
N ARG A 364 15.99 1.29 15.83
CA ARG A 364 17.31 1.88 15.60
C ARG A 364 17.19 3.38 15.31
N LEU A 365 16.30 3.76 14.39
CA LEU A 365 16.13 5.16 13.97
C LEU A 365 15.46 6.05 15.01
N ALA A 366 14.92 5.47 16.09
CA ALA A 366 14.40 6.23 17.23
C ALA A 366 15.52 6.96 18.00
N LEU A 367 16.72 6.39 18.02
CA LEU A 367 17.88 6.94 18.69
C LEU A 367 18.70 7.85 17.74
N PRO A 368 19.49 8.79 18.30
CA PRO A 368 20.46 9.53 17.50
C PRO A 368 21.56 8.58 17.04
N GLY A 369 21.76 8.47 15.73
CA GLY A 369 22.72 7.57 15.11
C GLY A 369 22.52 7.43 13.62
#